data_AF-A0ABD5ZNQ4-F1
#
_entry.id   AF-A0ABD5ZNQ4-F1
#
_cell.length_a   1.000
_cell.length_b   1.000
_cell.length_c   1.000
_cell.angle_alpha   90.00
_cell.angle_beta   90.00
_cell.angle_gamma   90.00
#
_symmetry.space_group_name_H-M   'P 1'
#
loop_
_entity.id
_entity.type
_entity.pdbx_description
1 polymer ?
#
loop_
_entity_poly.entity_id
_entity_poly.type
_entity_poly.pdbx_seq_one_letter_code
_entity_poly.pdbx_strand_id
1 'polypeptide(L)'
;MRTVHAAAVLLAAAVALAAVPLPAAAHVNHVAADAQVTPDGVVVVETAFVASDGFLAVQRDDDGEPGAVLGHTRLRAGEGFRTEVRVPVDDAAWADWNGSATVHLVLRDDRDGDGEFDPEEDGVVTSFGRPAAATVSLARGDRAAVSARDFTPLRAANGSVTVRYAALPADGHLVVENGTDGATLGSVALDAGDHRNVSVPLGDAATGDETFPVRAVLYRDDGDGTFDGDDTPALAGDSPVATTFSVTPEAANATATPPLVVTATPFDDGTATPTASPSPTEPPTATPGQPGFGALAAVAALALVLVARRP
;
A
#
# COMPACT_ATOMS: atom_id res chain seq x y z
N MET A 1 -35.33 11.21 48.58
CA MET A 1 -35.70 10.72 47.23
C MET A 1 -35.25 11.64 46.08
N ARG A 2 -34.77 12.88 46.30
CA ARG A 2 -34.30 13.77 45.22
C ARG A 2 -32.80 13.64 44.84
N THR A 3 -32.00 12.96 45.65
CA THR A 3 -30.55 12.83 45.45
C THR A 3 -30.13 11.60 44.63
N VAL A 4 -31.00 10.59 44.50
CA VAL A 4 -30.70 9.35 43.78
C VAL A 4 -30.89 9.51 42.25
N HIS A 5 -31.69 10.48 41.81
CA HIS A 5 -31.93 10.71 40.37
C HIS A 5 -30.84 11.58 39.70
N ALA A 6 -30.11 12.40 40.47
CA ALA A 6 -29.01 13.20 39.92
C ALA A 6 -27.76 12.36 39.60
N ALA A 7 -27.50 11.31 40.39
CA ALA A 7 -26.35 10.42 40.17
C ALA A 7 -26.53 9.50 38.94
N ALA A 8 -27.76 9.10 38.64
CA ALA A 8 -28.04 8.20 37.50
C ALA A 8 -27.90 8.89 36.13
N VAL A 9 -28.22 10.19 36.04
CA VAL A 9 -28.11 10.95 34.78
C VAL A 9 -26.65 11.27 34.43
N LEU A 10 -25.81 11.54 35.43
CA LEU A 10 -24.37 11.76 35.23
C LEU A 10 -23.62 10.49 34.79
N LEU A 11 -24.04 9.31 35.25
CA LEU A 11 -23.44 8.03 34.83
C LEU A 11 -23.86 7.64 33.40
N ALA A 12 -25.10 7.95 32.99
CA ALA A 12 -25.57 7.72 31.62
C ALA A 12 -24.90 8.65 30.60
N ALA A 13 -24.58 9.90 30.97
CA ALA A 13 -23.82 10.82 30.12
C ALA A 13 -22.33 10.42 29.99
N ALA A 14 -21.75 9.78 31.01
CA ALA A 14 -20.36 9.31 30.97
C ALA A 14 -20.17 8.03 30.12
N VAL A 15 -21.18 7.16 30.06
CA VAL A 15 -21.11 5.92 29.23
C VAL A 15 -21.45 6.20 27.76
N ALA A 16 -22.23 7.23 27.46
CA ALA A 16 -22.51 7.65 26.08
C ALA A 16 -21.33 8.35 25.38
N LEU A 17 -20.28 8.75 26.11
CA LEU A 17 -19.09 9.39 25.55
C LEU A 17 -17.97 8.41 25.13
N ALA A 18 -18.11 7.11 25.43
CA ALA A 18 -17.08 6.10 25.18
C ALA A 18 -17.35 5.22 23.93
N ALA A 19 -18.44 5.46 23.21
CA ALA A 19 -18.81 4.71 22.01
C ALA A 19 -18.89 5.62 20.78
N VAL A 20 -17.99 6.59 20.65
CA VAL A 20 -17.71 7.16 19.34
C VAL A 20 -16.98 6.06 18.58
N PRO A 21 -17.54 5.49 17.48
CA PRO A 21 -16.74 4.66 16.60
C PRO A 21 -15.55 5.53 16.19
N LEU A 22 -14.34 5.14 16.58
CA LEU A 22 -13.16 5.74 16.00
C LEU A 22 -13.32 5.59 14.49
N PRO A 23 -13.20 6.68 13.70
CA PRO A 23 -13.18 6.53 12.26
C PRO A 23 -12.12 5.47 11.92
N ALA A 24 -12.43 4.69 10.88
CA ALA A 24 -11.58 3.67 10.29
C ALA A 24 -10.10 4.03 10.42
N ALA A 25 -9.26 3.04 10.75
CA ALA A 25 -7.80 3.14 10.84
C ALA A 25 -7.30 4.35 10.05
N ALA A 26 -6.72 5.33 10.74
CA ALA A 26 -6.24 6.56 10.14
C ALA A 26 -5.21 6.20 9.06
N HIS A 27 -5.68 5.99 7.83
CA HIS A 27 -4.83 5.85 6.68
C HIS A 27 -4.38 7.28 6.39
N VAL A 28 -3.14 7.54 6.79
CA VAL A 28 -2.52 8.85 6.58
C VAL A 28 -1.89 8.84 5.19
N ASN A 29 -1.85 10.01 4.55
CA ASN A 29 -1.15 10.18 3.28
C ASN A 29 0.24 9.54 3.37
N HIS A 30 0.51 8.60 2.48
CA HIS A 30 1.70 7.75 2.54
C HIS A 30 2.07 7.30 1.14
N VAL A 31 3.38 7.23 0.91
CA VAL A 31 3.98 6.63 -0.27
C VAL A 31 5.19 5.82 0.17
N ALA A 32 5.37 4.65 -0.44
CA ALA A 32 6.56 3.83 -0.25
C ALA A 32 6.91 3.12 -1.55
N ALA A 33 8.21 3.09 -1.82
CA ALA A 33 8.83 2.33 -2.88
C ALA A 33 10.28 2.05 -2.47
N ASP A 34 10.90 1.09 -3.12
CA ASP A 34 12.27 0.72 -2.85
C ASP A 34 13.08 0.69 -4.15
N ALA A 35 14.39 0.46 -4.01
CA ALA A 35 15.35 0.52 -5.11
C ALA A 35 14.96 -0.41 -6.26
N GLN A 36 15.08 0.08 -7.50
CA GLN A 36 14.63 -0.66 -8.68
C GLN A 36 15.38 -0.27 -9.95
N VAL A 37 15.44 -1.21 -10.88
CA VAL A 37 15.96 -1.02 -12.23
C VAL A 37 14.80 -1.04 -13.21
N THR A 38 14.73 -0.06 -14.10
CA THR A 38 13.64 0.06 -15.07
C THR A 38 14.19 0.37 -16.47
N PRO A 39 13.65 -0.26 -17.53
CA PRO A 39 14.09 0.00 -18.90
C PRO A 39 13.41 1.23 -19.51
N ASP A 40 12.22 1.55 -19.04
CA ASP A 40 11.27 2.48 -19.67
C ASP A 40 10.98 3.73 -18.81
N GLY A 41 11.71 3.91 -17.70
CA GLY A 41 11.53 5.07 -16.83
C GLY A 41 10.26 5.02 -16.00
N VAL A 42 9.54 3.89 -15.99
CA VAL A 42 8.37 3.72 -15.13
C VAL A 42 8.83 3.29 -13.74
N VAL A 43 8.56 4.13 -12.75
CA VAL A 43 8.77 3.81 -11.33
C VAL A 43 7.56 3.05 -10.81
N VAL A 44 7.80 1.89 -10.20
CA VAL A 44 6.79 1.10 -9.49
C VAL A 44 6.82 1.49 -8.03
N VAL A 45 5.72 2.07 -7.57
CA VAL A 45 5.51 2.49 -6.19
C VAL A 45 4.72 1.42 -5.48
N GLU A 46 5.35 0.78 -4.50
CA GLU A 46 4.79 -0.40 -3.83
C GLU A 46 3.47 -0.12 -3.16
N THR A 47 3.38 1.01 -2.46
CA THR A 47 2.17 1.39 -1.72
C THR A 47 1.96 2.90 -1.77
N ALA A 48 0.72 3.31 -1.97
CA ALA A 48 0.31 4.69 -1.89
C ALA A 48 -1.09 4.80 -1.27
N PHE A 49 -1.28 5.81 -0.44
CA PHE A 49 -2.58 6.20 0.09
C PHE A 49 -2.69 7.71 0.06
N VAL A 50 -3.82 8.21 -0.44
CA VAL A 50 -4.17 9.64 -0.44
C VAL A 50 -5.57 9.82 0.16
N ALA A 51 -5.71 10.79 1.06
CA ALA A 51 -6.97 11.15 1.70
C ALA A 51 -7.82 12.11 0.85
N SER A 52 -7.17 12.81 -0.09
CA SER A 52 -7.77 13.75 -1.05
C SER A 52 -7.22 13.45 -2.44
N ASP A 53 -7.94 13.87 -3.48
CA ASP A 53 -7.42 13.82 -4.85
C ASP A 53 -6.11 14.62 -4.94
N GLY A 54 -5.23 14.17 -5.82
CA GLY A 54 -3.91 14.76 -5.95
C GLY A 54 -3.02 13.98 -6.91
N PHE A 55 -1.73 14.13 -6.72
CA PHE A 55 -0.71 13.60 -7.61
C PHE A 55 0.41 12.95 -6.82
N LEU A 56 1.08 12.00 -7.47
CA LEU A 56 2.37 11.50 -7.03
C LEU A 56 3.41 11.89 -8.06
N ALA A 57 4.32 12.77 -7.67
CA ALA A 57 5.39 13.28 -8.52
C ALA A 57 6.70 12.50 -8.27
N VAL A 58 7.43 12.21 -9.34
CA VAL A 58 8.84 11.82 -9.29
C VAL A 58 9.65 13.12 -9.42
N GLN A 59 10.51 13.40 -8.47
CA GLN A 59 11.38 14.58 -8.48
C GLN A 59 12.85 14.16 -8.42
N ARG A 60 13.71 14.95 -9.06
CA ARG A 60 15.15 14.78 -8.96
C ARG A 60 15.59 14.99 -7.52
N ASP A 61 16.59 14.23 -7.07
CA ASP A 61 17.34 14.59 -5.88
C ASP A 61 18.22 15.82 -6.17
N ASP A 62 18.10 16.84 -5.33
CA ASP A 62 18.93 18.06 -5.33
C ASP A 62 19.54 18.20 -3.93
N ASP A 63 20.72 17.58 -3.75
CA ASP A 63 21.46 17.53 -2.49
C ASP A 63 20.64 16.97 -1.30
N GLY A 64 19.86 15.90 -1.55
CA GLY A 64 19.03 15.24 -0.55
C GLY A 64 17.61 15.80 -0.40
N GLU A 65 17.28 16.88 -1.11
CA GLU A 65 15.95 17.49 -1.12
C GLU A 65 15.24 17.26 -2.47
N PRO A 66 13.90 17.27 -2.51
CA PRO A 66 13.17 17.19 -3.78
C PRO A 66 13.39 18.43 -4.67
N GLY A 67 13.91 18.20 -5.87
CA GLY A 67 14.17 19.23 -6.89
C GLY A 67 13.14 19.26 -8.02
N ALA A 68 13.63 19.37 -9.26
CA ALA A 68 12.78 19.45 -10.45
C ALA A 68 11.88 18.21 -10.59
N VAL A 69 10.61 18.42 -11.00
CA VAL A 69 9.71 17.32 -11.35
C VAL A 69 10.19 16.66 -12.64
N LEU A 70 10.24 15.33 -12.62
CA LEU A 70 10.66 14.48 -13.72
C LEU A 70 9.50 13.66 -14.31
N GLY A 71 8.33 13.70 -13.69
CA GLY A 71 7.15 12.94 -14.09
C GLY A 71 6.15 12.85 -12.95
N HIS A 72 4.93 12.40 -13.25
CA HIS A 72 3.85 12.35 -12.27
C HIS A 72 2.73 11.39 -12.68
N THR A 73 1.85 11.08 -11.73
CA THR A 73 0.60 10.36 -11.99
C THR A 73 -0.50 10.86 -11.06
N ARG A 74 -1.75 10.78 -11.51
CA ARG A 74 -2.91 11.17 -10.69
C ARG A 74 -3.26 10.07 -9.68
N LEU A 75 -3.58 10.49 -8.46
CA LEU A 75 -4.17 9.66 -7.42
C LEU A 75 -5.54 10.21 -7.01
N ARG A 76 -6.54 9.34 -6.88
CA ARG A 76 -7.89 9.74 -6.43
C ARG A 76 -8.16 9.20 -5.03
N ALA A 77 -8.72 10.01 -4.15
CA ALA A 77 -9.07 9.62 -2.78
C ALA A 77 -10.04 8.44 -2.73
N GLY A 78 -10.96 8.38 -3.70
CA GLY A 78 -11.96 7.31 -3.80
C GLY A 78 -11.38 5.93 -4.14
N GLU A 79 -10.13 5.86 -4.57
CA GLU A 79 -9.45 4.61 -4.96
C GLU A 79 -8.75 3.92 -3.77
N GLY A 80 -8.72 4.56 -2.60
CA GLY A 80 -8.22 3.96 -1.35
C GLY A 80 -6.73 3.61 -1.37
N PHE A 81 -6.37 2.57 -0.62
CA PHE A 81 -5.01 2.04 -0.59
C PHE A 81 -4.67 1.38 -1.92
N ARG A 82 -3.57 1.83 -2.53
CA ARG A 82 -3.11 1.34 -3.83
C ARG A 82 -1.77 0.66 -3.67
N THR A 83 -1.56 -0.36 -4.49
CA THR A 83 -0.26 -1.01 -4.62
C THR A 83 0.20 -1.00 -6.06
N GLU A 84 1.53 -1.04 -6.25
CA GLU A 84 2.17 -1.09 -7.56
C GLU A 84 1.72 0.05 -8.49
N VAL A 85 1.59 1.25 -7.91
CA VAL A 85 1.27 2.48 -8.65
C VAL A 85 2.42 2.77 -9.61
N ARG A 86 2.11 2.95 -10.90
CA ARG A 86 3.10 3.27 -11.92
C ARG A 86 3.18 4.77 -12.11
N VAL A 87 4.39 5.31 -11.98
CA VAL A 87 4.67 6.73 -12.22
C VAL A 87 5.71 6.83 -13.34
N PRO A 88 5.34 7.28 -14.54
CA PRO A 88 6.29 7.47 -15.63
C PRO A 88 7.19 8.67 -15.34
N VAL A 89 8.48 8.52 -15.61
CA VAL A 89 9.41 9.63 -15.82
C VAL A 89 9.23 10.12 -17.27
N ASP A 90 9.16 11.42 -17.45
CA ASP A 90 9.01 12.10 -18.74
C ASP A 90 10.08 11.66 -19.73
N ASP A 91 9.71 11.42 -20.99
CA ASP A 91 10.60 10.87 -22.02
C ASP A 91 11.90 11.67 -22.19
N ALA A 92 11.84 13.00 -22.08
CA ALA A 92 13.02 13.85 -22.19
C ALA A 92 13.97 13.66 -21.00
N ALA A 93 13.43 13.64 -19.78
CA ALA A 93 14.21 13.40 -18.57
C ALA A 93 14.78 11.97 -18.55
N TRP A 94 13.99 10.98 -19.02
CA TRP A 94 14.45 9.62 -19.15
C TRP A 94 15.55 9.52 -20.21
N ALA A 95 15.40 10.11 -21.39
CA ALA A 95 16.40 10.04 -22.47
C ALA A 95 17.80 10.43 -21.97
N ASP A 96 17.90 11.47 -21.14
CA ASP A 96 19.15 11.96 -20.55
C ASP A 96 19.64 11.17 -19.33
N TRP A 97 18.88 10.16 -18.89
CA TRP A 97 19.22 9.34 -17.73
C TRP A 97 20.41 8.42 -18.01
N ASN A 98 21.44 8.49 -17.17
CA ASN A 98 22.61 7.65 -17.26
C ASN A 98 22.92 6.99 -15.92
N GLY A 99 23.04 5.65 -15.93
CA GLY A 99 23.30 4.87 -14.72
C GLY A 99 22.15 4.90 -13.71
N SER A 100 22.50 5.12 -12.44
CA SER A 100 21.57 5.19 -11.30
C SER A 100 21.52 6.59 -10.70
N ALA A 101 20.34 7.02 -10.26
CA ALA A 101 20.18 8.24 -9.47
C ALA A 101 19.14 8.05 -8.36
N THR A 102 19.25 8.88 -7.33
CA THR A 102 18.24 9.01 -6.30
C THR A 102 17.12 9.91 -6.78
N VAL A 103 15.86 9.53 -6.52
CA VAL A 103 14.67 10.35 -6.76
C VAL A 103 13.80 10.44 -5.52
N HIS A 104 13.02 11.52 -5.45
CA HIS A 104 11.97 11.71 -4.45
C HIS A 104 10.62 11.41 -5.08
N LEU A 105 9.84 10.59 -4.40
CA LEU A 105 8.42 10.35 -4.65
C LEU A 105 7.64 11.26 -3.71
N VAL A 106 6.95 12.26 -4.24
CA VAL A 106 6.31 13.30 -3.43
C VAL A 106 4.80 13.34 -3.71
N LEU A 107 4.00 13.12 -2.67
CA LEU A 107 2.56 13.31 -2.75
C LEU A 107 2.22 14.81 -2.77
N ARG A 108 1.34 15.18 -3.69
CA ARG A 108 0.88 16.55 -3.92
C ARG A 108 -0.65 16.61 -3.88
N ASP A 109 -1.23 17.68 -3.32
CA ASP A 109 -2.67 17.91 -3.32
C ASP A 109 -3.12 18.52 -4.65
N ASP A 110 -4.31 18.16 -5.14
CA ASP A 110 -4.99 18.87 -6.25
C ASP A 110 -5.69 20.09 -5.62
N ARG A 111 -4.91 21.17 -5.44
CA ARG A 111 -5.29 22.25 -4.52
C ARG A 111 -6.41 23.12 -5.06
N ASP A 112 -6.35 23.41 -6.34
CA ASP A 112 -7.33 24.21 -7.05
C ASP A 112 -8.53 23.36 -7.52
N GLY A 113 -8.38 22.03 -7.55
CA GLY A 113 -9.42 21.07 -7.85
C GLY A 113 -9.72 20.98 -9.35
N ASP A 114 -8.81 21.44 -10.20
CA ASP A 114 -8.98 21.44 -11.65
C ASP A 114 -8.57 20.09 -12.27
N GLY A 115 -7.76 19.33 -11.53
CA GLY A 115 -7.31 18.02 -11.90
C GLY A 115 -6.16 17.95 -12.89
N GLU A 116 -5.51 19.06 -13.18
CA GLU A 116 -4.22 19.13 -13.85
C GLU A 116 -3.11 19.24 -12.81
N PHE A 117 -1.92 18.74 -13.13
CA PHE A 117 -0.80 18.87 -12.21
C PHE A 117 -0.05 20.18 -12.47
N ASP A 118 -0.02 21.06 -11.47
CA ASP A 118 0.82 22.25 -11.45
C ASP A 118 1.71 22.25 -10.20
N PRO A 119 3.04 22.01 -10.33
CA PRO A 119 3.92 21.96 -9.17
C PRO A 119 4.09 23.28 -8.41
N GLU A 120 3.65 24.42 -8.97
CA GLU A 120 3.64 25.72 -8.30
C GLU A 120 2.36 25.93 -7.46
N GLU A 121 1.23 25.36 -7.88
CA GLU A 121 -0.06 25.48 -7.17
C GLU A 121 -0.32 24.27 -6.24
N ASP A 122 -0.02 23.06 -6.72
CA ASP A 122 -0.17 21.78 -6.03
C ASP A 122 0.91 21.62 -4.96
N GLY A 123 0.46 21.75 -3.72
CA GLY A 123 1.34 21.73 -2.57
C GLY A 123 1.70 20.31 -2.15
N VAL A 124 2.83 20.22 -1.46
CA VAL A 124 3.28 18.96 -0.87
C VAL A 124 2.33 18.55 0.25
N VAL A 125 1.79 17.34 0.13
CA VAL A 125 0.97 16.72 1.16
C VAL A 125 1.83 16.39 2.37
N THR A 126 1.34 16.72 3.57
CA THR A 126 2.02 16.39 4.82
C THR A 126 1.31 15.32 5.62
N SER A 127 2.10 14.55 6.34
CA SER A 127 1.71 13.48 7.25
C SER A 127 2.50 13.66 8.54
N PHE A 128 1.79 13.91 9.66
CA PHE A 128 2.39 14.19 10.97
C PHE A 128 3.45 15.32 10.95
N GLY A 129 3.21 16.37 10.16
CA GLY A 129 4.11 17.53 10.05
C GLY A 129 5.36 17.31 9.18
N ARG A 130 5.44 16.20 8.44
CA ARG A 130 6.49 15.93 7.45
C ARG A 130 5.89 15.73 6.07
N PRO A 131 6.62 16.02 4.98
CA PRO A 131 6.21 15.60 3.64
C PRO A 131 5.86 14.11 3.60
N ALA A 132 4.75 13.78 2.96
CA ALA A 132 4.42 12.39 2.62
C ALA A 132 5.20 12.02 1.36
N ALA A 133 6.45 11.62 1.57
CA ALA A 133 7.41 11.34 0.50
C ALA A 133 8.25 10.08 0.79
N ALA A 134 8.84 9.53 -0.26
CA ALA A 134 9.80 8.44 -0.19
C ALA A 134 10.99 8.72 -1.11
N THR A 135 12.14 8.12 -0.81
CA THR A 135 13.35 8.24 -1.64
C THR A 135 13.66 6.89 -2.26
N VAL A 136 14.03 6.87 -3.54
CA VAL A 136 14.27 5.65 -4.30
C VAL A 136 15.57 5.76 -5.10
N SER A 137 16.39 4.71 -5.03
CA SER A 137 17.48 4.50 -5.99
C SER A 137 16.90 3.92 -7.28
N LEU A 138 16.90 4.70 -8.35
CA LEU A 138 16.37 4.31 -9.66
C LEU A 138 17.51 4.17 -10.66
N ALA A 139 17.64 2.98 -11.26
CA ALA A 139 18.64 2.73 -12.30
C ALA A 139 18.00 2.43 -13.65
N ARG A 140 18.68 2.87 -14.71
CA ARG A 140 18.36 2.46 -16.08
C ARG A 140 19.00 1.09 -16.37
N GLY A 141 18.19 0.17 -16.88
CA GLY A 141 18.64 -1.16 -17.28
C GLY A 141 17.46 -2.12 -17.46
N ASP A 142 17.77 -3.40 -17.64
CA ASP A 142 16.74 -4.44 -17.69
C ASP A 142 16.01 -4.53 -16.34
N ARG A 143 14.69 -4.81 -16.39
CA ARG A 143 13.81 -4.63 -15.24
C ARG A 143 14.23 -5.52 -14.06
N ALA A 144 14.40 -4.87 -12.91
CA ALA A 144 14.55 -5.53 -11.62
C ALA A 144 13.75 -4.77 -10.55
N ALA A 145 12.76 -5.40 -9.95
CA ALA A 145 11.89 -4.78 -8.95
C ALA A 145 11.26 -5.86 -8.06
N VAL A 146 11.03 -5.54 -6.78
CA VAL A 146 10.30 -6.40 -5.86
C VAL A 146 9.25 -5.57 -5.12
N SER A 147 8.06 -6.13 -4.90
CA SER A 147 7.04 -5.50 -4.07
C SER A 147 6.34 -6.51 -3.18
N ALA A 148 6.27 -6.17 -1.89
CA ALA A 148 5.55 -6.94 -0.88
C ALA A 148 4.98 -6.07 0.22
N ARG A 149 5.39 -4.80 0.33
CA ARG A 149 4.97 -3.93 1.41
C ARG A 149 3.44 -3.77 1.42
N ASP A 150 2.90 -3.75 2.62
CA ASP A 150 1.47 -3.56 2.87
C ASP A 150 1.28 -2.77 4.17
N PHE A 151 0.08 -2.23 4.40
CA PHE A 151 -0.24 -1.47 5.62
C PHE A 151 -0.31 -2.37 6.85
N THR A 152 -0.73 -3.62 6.66
CA THR A 152 -0.76 -4.65 7.71
C THR A 152 0.32 -5.70 7.48
N PRO A 153 0.85 -6.33 8.55
CA PRO A 153 1.74 -7.48 8.38
C PRO A 153 1.14 -8.54 7.46
N LEU A 154 1.95 -9.06 6.55
CA LEU A 154 1.57 -10.21 5.72
C LEU A 154 1.46 -11.44 6.62
N ARG A 155 0.50 -12.31 6.37
CA ARG A 155 0.40 -13.57 7.14
C ARG A 155 1.16 -14.66 6.42
N ALA A 156 1.95 -15.42 7.17
CA ALA A 156 2.39 -16.71 6.69
C ALA A 156 1.17 -17.61 6.49
N ALA A 157 1.19 -18.40 5.43
CA ALA A 157 0.17 -19.39 5.10
C ALA A 157 0.85 -20.63 4.52
N ASN A 158 0.54 -21.81 5.06
CA ASN A 158 1.14 -23.08 4.69
C ASN A 158 2.68 -23.02 4.70
N GLY A 159 3.26 -22.46 5.76
CA GLY A 159 4.72 -22.38 5.88
C GLY A 159 5.43 -21.32 5.01
N SER A 160 4.69 -20.49 4.27
CA SER A 160 5.25 -19.53 3.30
C SER A 160 4.67 -18.13 3.44
N VAL A 161 5.37 -17.12 2.93
CA VAL A 161 4.82 -15.78 2.70
C VAL A 161 4.69 -15.49 1.20
N THR A 162 3.66 -14.74 0.81
CA THR A 162 3.45 -14.34 -0.58
C THR A 162 4.05 -12.96 -0.84
N VAL A 163 5.04 -12.89 -1.73
CA VAL A 163 5.55 -11.64 -2.29
C VAL A 163 4.73 -11.30 -3.53
N ARG A 164 4.19 -10.08 -3.57
CA ARG A 164 3.21 -9.66 -4.59
C ARG A 164 3.81 -9.65 -5.99
N TYR A 165 5.04 -9.14 -6.10
CA TYR A 165 5.75 -9.01 -7.37
C TYR A 165 7.26 -9.16 -7.21
N ALA A 166 7.86 -9.81 -8.17
CA ALA A 166 9.29 -9.86 -8.39
C ALA A 166 9.56 -9.82 -9.89
N ALA A 167 10.56 -9.07 -10.32
CA ALA A 167 11.04 -9.07 -11.68
C ALA A 167 12.55 -9.14 -11.69
N LEU A 168 13.12 -9.99 -12.54
CA LEU A 168 14.56 -10.11 -12.74
C LEU A 168 14.89 -10.18 -14.24
N PRO A 169 16.03 -9.62 -14.67
CA PRO A 169 16.44 -9.62 -16.08
C PRO A 169 17.08 -10.95 -16.52
N ALA A 170 17.46 -11.78 -15.57
CA ALA A 170 18.06 -13.10 -15.75
C ALA A 170 17.55 -14.02 -14.64
N ASP A 171 17.81 -15.32 -14.76
CA ASP A 171 17.49 -16.30 -13.72
C ASP A 171 18.17 -15.90 -12.39
N GLY A 172 17.49 -16.17 -11.30
CA GLY A 172 17.89 -15.68 -9.99
C GLY A 172 17.07 -16.24 -8.85
N HIS A 173 17.22 -15.63 -7.68
CA HIS A 173 16.54 -16.04 -6.45
C HIS A 173 15.83 -14.86 -5.81
N LEU A 174 14.61 -15.08 -5.35
CA LEU A 174 13.95 -14.20 -4.38
C LEU A 174 14.18 -14.77 -2.99
N VAL A 175 14.88 -14.01 -2.15
CA VAL A 175 15.33 -14.42 -0.83
C VAL A 175 14.62 -13.60 0.22
N VAL A 176 14.02 -14.24 1.22
CA VAL A 176 13.46 -13.57 2.39
C VAL A 176 14.43 -13.72 3.56
N GLU A 177 14.91 -12.57 4.04
CA GLU A 177 15.81 -12.42 5.17
C GLU A 177 15.04 -11.90 6.40
N ASN A 178 15.49 -12.28 7.58
CA ASN A 178 15.05 -11.66 8.83
C ASN A 178 15.55 -10.20 8.84
N GLY A 179 14.62 -9.25 9.00
CA GLY A 179 14.92 -7.82 8.94
C GLY A 179 15.74 -7.30 10.13
N THR A 180 15.98 -8.12 11.16
CA THR A 180 16.71 -7.75 12.37
C THR A 180 18.19 -8.13 12.30
N ASP A 181 18.50 -9.34 11.84
CA ASP A 181 19.85 -9.91 11.85
C ASP A 181 20.36 -10.33 10.46
N GLY A 182 19.53 -10.22 9.42
CA GLY A 182 19.87 -10.57 8.04
C GLY A 182 19.92 -12.07 7.77
N ALA A 183 19.48 -12.92 8.71
CA ALA A 183 19.50 -14.37 8.49
C ALA A 183 18.49 -14.78 7.39
N THR A 184 18.93 -15.61 6.44
CA THR A 184 18.04 -16.18 5.42
C THR A 184 16.98 -17.06 6.07
N LEU A 185 15.71 -16.73 5.85
CA LEU A 185 14.55 -17.51 6.29
C LEU A 185 14.11 -18.50 5.21
N GLY A 186 14.27 -18.12 3.95
CA GLY A 186 14.12 -19.01 2.81
C GLY A 186 14.27 -18.28 1.48
N SER A 187 14.27 -19.06 0.41
CA SER A 187 14.44 -18.56 -0.95
C SER A 187 13.61 -19.37 -1.94
N VAL A 188 13.42 -18.81 -3.12
CA VAL A 188 12.82 -19.48 -4.28
C VAL A 188 13.55 -19.04 -5.54
N ALA A 189 13.91 -20.01 -6.38
CA ALA A 189 14.46 -19.75 -7.71
C ALA A 189 13.37 -19.20 -8.62
N LEU A 190 13.73 -18.20 -9.43
CA LEU A 190 12.86 -17.54 -10.39
C LEU A 190 13.60 -17.47 -11.74
N ASP A 191 12.92 -17.87 -12.81
CA ASP A 191 13.40 -17.63 -14.17
C ASP A 191 13.42 -16.11 -14.47
N ALA A 192 14.14 -15.67 -15.50
CA ALA A 192 14.07 -14.31 -15.99
C ALA A 192 12.62 -13.88 -16.35
N GLY A 193 12.23 -12.66 -15.98
CA GLY A 193 10.92 -12.09 -16.30
C GLY A 193 10.15 -11.56 -15.09
N ASP A 194 8.85 -11.35 -15.29
CA ASP A 194 7.91 -10.82 -14.29
C ASP A 194 7.15 -11.95 -13.59
N HIS A 195 7.16 -11.96 -12.26
CA HIS A 195 6.50 -12.95 -11.41
C HIS A 195 5.51 -12.29 -10.46
N ARG A 196 4.34 -12.91 -10.26
CA ARG A 196 3.30 -12.42 -9.33
C ARG A 196 2.95 -13.48 -8.32
N ASN A 197 2.59 -13.05 -7.10
CA ASN A 197 2.15 -13.93 -6.01
C ASN A 197 3.16 -15.06 -5.73
N VAL A 198 4.44 -14.69 -5.65
CA VAL A 198 5.55 -15.62 -5.42
C VAL A 198 5.49 -16.12 -3.98
N SER A 199 5.32 -17.43 -3.80
CA SER A 199 5.31 -18.05 -2.48
C SER A 199 6.73 -18.41 -2.05
N VAL A 200 7.23 -17.76 -1.00
CA VAL A 200 8.57 -18.01 -0.45
C VAL A 200 8.44 -18.77 0.87
N PRO A 201 9.05 -19.97 1.00
CA PRO A 201 9.03 -20.71 2.26
C PRO A 201 9.81 -19.95 3.34
N LEU A 202 9.34 -19.99 4.59
CA LEU A 202 10.01 -19.33 5.73
C LEU A 202 10.64 -20.31 6.73
N GLY A 203 10.59 -21.61 6.44
CA GLY A 203 11.04 -22.65 7.36
C GLY A 203 10.36 -22.55 8.73
N ASP A 204 11.14 -22.68 9.80
CA ASP A 204 10.64 -22.62 11.18
C ASP A 204 10.05 -21.24 11.54
N ALA A 205 10.50 -20.17 10.88
CA ALA A 205 9.98 -18.81 11.09
C ALA A 205 8.54 -18.62 10.59
N ALA A 206 8.00 -19.58 9.83
CA ALA A 206 6.59 -19.57 9.44
C ALA A 206 5.64 -19.82 10.63
N THR A 207 6.15 -20.37 11.73
CA THR A 207 5.34 -20.75 12.90
C THR A 207 5.75 -19.95 14.13
N GLY A 208 4.78 -19.38 14.84
CA GLY A 208 5.05 -18.56 16.02
C GLY A 208 3.90 -17.63 16.37
N ASP A 209 4.06 -16.90 17.47
CA ASP A 209 3.03 -15.99 17.99
C ASP A 209 3.38 -14.51 17.82
N GLU A 210 4.60 -14.20 17.37
CA GLU A 210 5.12 -12.84 17.27
C GLU A 210 5.31 -12.41 15.82
N THR A 211 4.83 -11.21 15.49
CA THR A 211 5.10 -10.58 14.19
C THR A 211 6.54 -10.08 14.14
N PHE A 212 7.23 -10.32 13.05
CA PHE A 212 8.65 -9.97 12.88
C PHE A 212 8.90 -9.23 11.56
N PRO A 213 9.89 -8.33 11.50
CA PRO A 213 10.27 -7.66 10.27
C PRO A 213 11.06 -8.61 9.36
N VAL A 214 10.85 -8.48 8.05
CA VAL A 214 11.60 -9.20 7.01
C VAL A 214 12.03 -8.26 5.91
N ARG A 215 13.01 -8.72 5.13
CA ARG A 215 13.49 -8.07 3.92
C ARG A 215 13.50 -9.10 2.80
N ALA A 216 12.78 -8.84 1.72
CA ALA A 216 12.84 -9.66 0.52
C ALA A 216 13.80 -9.03 -0.50
N VAL A 217 14.75 -9.81 -1.01
CA VAL A 217 15.87 -9.34 -1.83
C VAL A 217 15.95 -10.17 -3.09
N LEU A 218 16.20 -9.52 -4.22
CA LEU A 218 16.50 -10.20 -5.46
C LEU A 218 17.99 -10.48 -5.58
N TYR A 219 18.34 -11.73 -5.87
CA TYR A 219 19.68 -12.21 -6.16
C TYR A 219 19.76 -12.70 -7.60
N ARG A 220 20.91 -12.50 -8.23
CA ARG A 220 21.24 -13.05 -9.56
C ARG A 220 21.95 -14.39 -9.36
N ASP A 221 21.48 -15.39 -10.09
CA ASP A 221 22.07 -16.73 -10.13
C ASP A 221 23.45 -16.68 -10.80
N ASP A 222 24.40 -17.45 -10.29
CA ASP A 222 25.74 -17.58 -10.88
C ASP A 222 25.80 -18.62 -12.03
N GLY A 223 24.69 -19.28 -12.31
CA GLY A 223 24.49 -20.27 -13.35
C GLY A 223 24.33 -21.71 -12.83
N ASP A 224 24.38 -21.95 -11.52
CA ASP A 224 24.26 -23.27 -10.92
C ASP A 224 22.83 -23.65 -10.46
N GLY A 225 21.92 -22.67 -10.40
CA GLY A 225 20.52 -22.84 -10.01
C GLY A 225 20.26 -22.99 -8.51
N THR A 226 21.26 -22.79 -7.65
CA THR A 226 21.20 -22.95 -6.20
C THR A 226 21.47 -21.63 -5.51
N PHE A 227 20.65 -21.26 -4.52
CA PHE A 227 20.95 -20.07 -3.73
C PHE A 227 22.05 -20.34 -2.70
N ASP A 228 23.20 -19.69 -2.84
CA ASP A 228 24.31 -19.75 -1.89
C ASP A 228 25.10 -18.42 -1.75
N GLY A 229 26.37 -18.51 -1.34
CA GLY A 229 27.21 -17.34 -1.05
C GLY A 229 27.87 -16.72 -2.29
N ASP A 230 27.84 -17.40 -3.43
CA ASP A 230 28.40 -16.92 -4.69
C ASP A 230 27.39 -16.06 -5.48
N ASP A 231 26.09 -16.18 -5.17
CA ASP A 231 25.04 -15.29 -5.68
C ASP A 231 25.22 -13.85 -5.24
N THR A 232 24.89 -12.91 -6.14
CA THR A 232 24.99 -11.48 -5.85
C THR A 232 23.64 -10.79 -5.89
N PRO A 233 23.34 -9.85 -4.97
CA PRO A 233 22.09 -9.11 -5.03
C PRO A 233 22.00 -8.32 -6.33
N ALA A 234 20.80 -8.26 -6.92
CA ALA A 234 20.48 -7.29 -7.95
C ALA A 234 20.56 -5.88 -7.36
N LEU A 235 21.18 -4.94 -8.06
CA LEU A 235 21.41 -3.58 -7.57
C LEU A 235 20.82 -2.52 -8.50
N ALA A 236 20.27 -1.47 -7.91
CA ALA A 236 20.05 -0.18 -8.55
C ALA A 236 21.07 0.83 -8.01
N GLY A 237 22.17 1.02 -8.75
CA GLY A 237 23.35 1.69 -8.22
C GLY A 237 24.04 0.83 -7.15
N ASP A 238 24.24 1.37 -5.96
CA ASP A 238 24.78 0.63 -4.80
C ASP A 238 23.68 0.03 -3.91
N SER A 239 22.41 0.29 -4.21
CA SER A 239 21.28 -0.17 -3.40
C SER A 239 20.76 -1.52 -3.91
N PRO A 240 20.66 -2.55 -3.07
CA PRO A 240 20.03 -3.80 -3.47
C PRO A 240 18.54 -3.59 -3.78
N VAL A 241 18.07 -4.25 -4.82
CA VAL A 241 16.65 -4.34 -5.16
C VAL A 241 15.98 -5.25 -4.14
N ALA A 242 15.40 -4.60 -3.13
CA ALA A 242 14.83 -5.26 -1.97
C ALA A 242 13.64 -4.47 -1.43
N THR A 243 12.70 -5.16 -0.79
CA THR A 243 11.57 -4.55 -0.09
C THR A 243 11.53 -5.02 1.36
N THR A 244 10.98 -4.21 2.25
CA THR A 244 10.81 -4.53 3.67
C THR A 244 9.35 -4.51 4.08
N PHE A 245 8.96 -5.48 4.88
CA PHE A 245 7.60 -5.67 5.39
C PHE A 245 7.63 -6.50 6.67
N SER A 246 6.47 -6.66 7.31
CA SER A 246 6.34 -7.49 8.50
C SER A 246 5.57 -8.75 8.19
N VAL A 247 5.94 -9.86 8.85
CA VAL A 247 5.24 -11.14 8.74
C VAL A 247 4.64 -11.53 10.08
N THR A 248 3.37 -11.87 10.09
CA THR A 248 2.71 -12.58 11.18
C THR A 248 2.75 -14.09 10.87
N PRO A 249 3.48 -14.89 11.65
CA PRO A 249 3.53 -16.35 11.46
C PRO A 249 2.17 -17.03 11.69
N GLU A 250 2.07 -18.27 11.21
CA GLU A 250 0.96 -19.16 11.55
C GLU A 250 1.07 -19.56 13.03
N ALA A 251 -0.06 -19.53 13.74
CA ALA A 251 -0.08 -20.04 15.11
C ALA A 251 0.26 -21.54 15.08
N ALA A 252 1.12 -21.98 15.99
CA ALA A 252 1.63 -23.37 16.03
C ALA A 252 0.54 -24.45 16.13
N ASN A 253 -0.69 -24.08 16.50
CA ASN A 253 -1.84 -24.96 16.62
C ASN A 253 -3.02 -24.55 15.71
N ALA A 254 -2.78 -23.76 14.66
CA ALA A 254 -3.83 -23.39 13.71
C ALA A 254 -4.32 -24.63 12.95
N THR A 255 -5.63 -24.87 12.98
CA THR A 255 -6.25 -25.83 12.05
C THR A 255 -6.34 -25.15 10.69
N ALA A 256 -5.85 -25.81 9.64
CA ALA A 256 -5.88 -25.28 8.26
C ALA A 256 -7.28 -24.76 7.92
N THR A 257 -7.40 -23.45 7.72
CA THR A 257 -8.65 -22.85 7.28
C THR A 257 -8.71 -22.99 5.76
N PRO A 258 -9.80 -23.52 5.17
CA PRO A 258 -9.91 -23.63 3.72
C PRO A 258 -9.75 -22.25 3.08
N PRO A 259 -9.12 -22.16 1.89
CA PRO A 259 -8.86 -20.89 1.25
C PRO A 259 -10.16 -20.10 1.04
N LEU A 260 -10.16 -18.84 1.48
CA LEU A 260 -11.21 -17.88 1.11
C LEU A 260 -11.10 -17.64 -0.40
N VAL A 261 -12.17 -17.95 -1.13
CA VAL A 261 -12.28 -17.60 -2.56
C VAL A 261 -12.45 -16.09 -2.65
N VAL A 262 -11.34 -15.38 -2.81
CA VAL A 262 -11.36 -13.96 -3.19
C VAL A 262 -11.40 -13.93 -4.71
N THR A 263 -12.53 -13.50 -5.28
CA THR A 263 -12.59 -13.22 -6.71
C THR A 263 -11.73 -11.98 -6.94
N ALA A 264 -10.61 -12.13 -7.67
CA ALA A 264 -9.79 -11.00 -8.06
C ALA A 264 -10.65 -10.00 -8.83
N THR A 265 -10.59 -8.72 -8.45
CA THR A 265 -10.96 -7.63 -9.36
C THR A 265 -9.97 -7.69 -10.53
N PRO A 266 -10.44 -7.83 -11.79
CA PRO A 266 -9.56 -7.75 -12.95
C PRO A 266 -8.84 -6.40 -12.96
N PHE A 267 -7.54 -6.42 -13.27
CA PHE A 267 -6.82 -5.22 -13.66
C PHE A 267 -7.12 -4.94 -15.14
N ASP A 268 -7.48 -3.70 -15.45
CA ASP A 268 -7.58 -3.22 -16.83
C ASP A 268 -6.16 -3.19 -17.45
N ASP A 269 -5.88 -4.14 -18.35
CA ASP A 269 -4.96 -3.85 -19.45
C ASP A 269 -5.72 -2.96 -20.44
N GLY A 270 -5.12 -1.87 -20.90
CA GLY A 270 -5.79 -0.82 -21.66
C GLY A 270 -6.21 -1.19 -23.09
N THR A 271 -6.90 -2.31 -23.33
CA THR A 271 -7.39 -2.69 -24.66
C THR A 271 -8.93 -2.80 -24.69
N ALA A 272 -9.61 -1.65 -24.74
CA ALA A 272 -11.07 -1.60 -24.85
C ALA A 272 -11.55 -2.10 -26.23
N THR A 273 -12.29 -3.22 -26.24
CA THR A 273 -13.22 -3.57 -27.34
C THR A 273 -14.65 -3.46 -26.81
N PRO A 274 -15.56 -2.68 -27.43
CA PRO A 274 -16.90 -2.50 -26.90
C PRO A 274 -17.74 -3.77 -27.09
N THR A 275 -18.21 -4.37 -25.99
CA THR A 275 -19.23 -5.43 -26.03
C THR A 275 -20.55 -4.90 -25.49
N ALA A 276 -21.62 -5.19 -26.23
CA ALA A 276 -22.96 -4.63 -26.07
C ALA A 276 -23.61 -4.92 -24.71
N SER A 277 -24.36 -3.91 -24.24
CA SER A 277 -25.15 -3.90 -23.01
C SER A 277 -26.36 -4.87 -23.09
N PRO A 278 -26.56 -5.79 -22.14
CA PRO A 278 -27.81 -6.54 -22.03
C PRO A 278 -28.91 -5.72 -21.32
N SER A 279 -30.14 -5.83 -21.83
CA SER A 279 -31.36 -5.22 -21.29
C SER A 279 -31.71 -5.67 -19.85
N PRO A 280 -32.41 -4.84 -19.05
CA PRO A 280 -32.73 -5.16 -17.66
C PRO A 280 -33.89 -6.16 -17.56
N THR A 281 -33.72 -7.20 -16.75
CA THR A 281 -34.78 -8.12 -16.30
C THR A 281 -35.24 -7.72 -14.89
N GLU A 282 -36.54 -7.84 -14.63
CA GLU A 282 -37.35 -7.37 -13.49
C GLU A 282 -36.78 -7.59 -12.07
N PRO A 283 -37.20 -6.78 -11.08
CA PRO A 283 -36.71 -6.87 -9.70
C PRO A 283 -37.39 -8.03 -8.92
N PRO A 284 -36.68 -8.70 -8.00
CA PRO A 284 -37.27 -9.71 -7.14
C PRO A 284 -38.17 -9.11 -6.04
N THR A 285 -39.20 -9.88 -5.68
CA THR A 285 -40.20 -9.59 -4.65
C THR A 285 -39.60 -9.68 -3.24
N ALA A 286 -39.84 -8.69 -2.39
CA ALA A 286 -39.38 -8.66 -1.00
C ALA A 286 -40.24 -9.53 -0.07
N THR A 287 -39.60 -10.43 0.68
CA THR A 287 -40.19 -11.16 1.81
C THR A 287 -39.82 -10.43 3.11
N PRO A 288 -40.77 -10.10 4.01
CA PRO A 288 -40.47 -9.38 5.25
C PRO A 288 -40.03 -10.33 6.36
N GLY A 289 -38.88 -10.05 6.97
CA GLY A 289 -38.54 -10.58 8.30
C GLY A 289 -37.08 -10.92 8.53
N GLN A 290 -36.23 -9.92 8.82
CA GLN A 290 -35.22 -9.99 9.90
C GLN A 290 -34.62 -8.59 10.15
N PRO A 291 -34.14 -8.30 11.39
CA PRO A 291 -33.96 -6.95 11.89
C PRO A 291 -32.54 -6.40 11.68
N GLY A 292 -32.41 -5.09 11.46
CA GLY A 292 -31.12 -4.41 11.54
C GLY A 292 -31.13 -2.97 11.03
N PHE A 293 -31.22 -2.03 11.99
CA PHE A 293 -30.70 -0.65 11.92
C PHE A 293 -31.32 0.32 10.90
N GLY A 294 -32.57 0.71 11.18
CA GLY A 294 -33.12 1.95 10.66
C GLY A 294 -32.66 3.18 11.47
N ALA A 295 -32.45 4.28 10.73
CA ALA A 295 -32.63 5.67 11.15
C ALA A 295 -31.70 6.24 12.24
N LEU A 296 -30.61 6.88 11.80
CA LEU A 296 -30.09 8.08 12.45
C LEU A 296 -30.20 9.27 11.50
N ALA A 297 -31.40 9.83 11.44
CA ALA A 297 -31.61 11.19 10.97
C ALA A 297 -32.65 11.85 11.89
N ALA A 298 -32.33 13.06 12.34
CA ALA A 298 -33.19 14.02 13.05
C ALA A 298 -33.47 13.81 14.54
N VAL A 299 -32.53 14.22 15.42
CA VAL A 299 -32.86 15.03 16.63
C VAL A 299 -31.67 15.95 16.97
N ALA A 300 -31.54 17.06 16.24
CA ALA A 300 -30.70 18.20 16.65
C ALA A 300 -31.49 19.49 16.48
N ALA A 301 -32.65 19.58 17.15
CA ALA A 301 -33.46 20.79 17.17
C ALA A 301 -34.44 20.79 18.36
N LEU A 302 -33.95 20.65 19.61
CA LEU A 302 -34.77 20.98 20.78
C LEU A 302 -33.94 21.19 22.07
N ALA A 303 -32.98 22.11 22.07
CA ALA A 303 -32.25 22.49 23.30
C ALA A 303 -32.05 24.00 23.49
N LEU A 304 -32.84 24.85 22.82
CA LEU A 304 -32.65 26.31 22.87
C LEU A 304 -33.94 27.13 23.11
N VAL A 305 -34.98 26.55 23.74
CA VAL A 305 -36.24 27.29 24.02
C VAL A 305 -36.73 27.20 25.49
N LEU A 306 -36.01 26.56 26.41
CA LEU A 306 -36.47 26.43 27.81
C LEU A 306 -35.65 27.21 28.86
N VAL A 307 -35.06 28.35 28.48
CA VAL A 307 -34.50 29.34 29.44
C VAL A 307 -35.22 30.71 29.39
N ALA A 308 -36.20 30.90 28.52
CA ALA A 308 -36.97 32.14 28.46
C ALA A 308 -38.46 31.88 28.63
N ARG A 309 -38.94 31.91 29.88
CA ARG A 309 -40.32 32.18 30.39
C ARG A 309 -40.49 31.38 31.69
N ARG A 310 -40.79 31.94 32.87
CA ARG A 310 -41.47 33.16 33.36
C ARG A 310 -41.41 33.08 34.91
N PRO A 311 -42.10 33.98 35.62
CA PRO A 311 -41.78 35.37 35.96
C PRO A 311 -40.90 35.51 37.22
#